data_AF-A0AAE0WGU3-F1
#
_entry.id   AF-A0AAE0WGU3-F1
#
_cell.length_a   1.000
_cell.length_b   1.000
_cell.length_c   1.000
_cell.angle_alpha   90.00
_cell.angle_beta   90.00
_cell.angle_gamma   90.00
#
_symmetry.space_group_name_H-M   'P 1'
#
loop_
_entity.id
_entity.type
_entity.pdbx_description
1 polymer ?
#
loop_
_entity_poly.entity_id
_entity_poly.type
_entity_poly.pdbx_seq_one_letter_code
_entity_poly.pdbx_strand_id
1 'polypeptide(L)'
;MGCCTYCGKLILIVLNLIIMIISMALLAGGLFVRFGKDVIKQYQQELLNKIKAGISSTGLGGASSFSADNFDLGSYLESFTVIMIVIGAVLLVVSFCGMCGACCEVKYLLIFYAVFVSIFLATQVTFIIILFAATDTAKGFIKSPLQSTMKDFQGLNGTNVASIAWNFIMQAFQCCGVQDYKDFSSTAWWGNNDPTNIKMPLACCKTLPQTSSLNCANHLDSNLNNFDKGCVDKMWQALMEYKGIVIGILVGLFLAQFILVVFAAVIANQSGKTKNKVHPEDRGRSSPRQGQQIIMATW
;
A
#
# COMPACT_ATOMS: atom_id res chain seq x y z
N MET A 1 -23.33 22.43 -26.35
CA MET A 1 -22.21 22.19 -25.40
C MET A 1 -22.62 21.46 -24.10
N GLY A 2 -23.92 21.20 -23.84
CA GLY A 2 -24.38 20.59 -22.57
C GLY A 2 -24.03 19.11 -22.38
N CYS A 3 -24.27 18.25 -23.38
CA CYS A 3 -24.20 16.78 -23.21
C CYS A 3 -22.84 16.27 -22.70
N CYS A 4 -21.72 16.78 -23.23
CA CYS A 4 -20.37 16.38 -22.80
C CYS A 4 -20.06 16.78 -21.34
N THR A 5 -20.63 17.89 -20.87
CA THR A 5 -20.46 18.34 -19.47
C THR A 5 -21.28 17.46 -18.51
N TYR A 6 -22.51 17.11 -18.89
CA TYR A 6 -23.35 16.20 -18.10
C TYR A 6 -22.73 14.81 -17.99
N CYS A 7 -22.22 14.26 -19.10
CA CYS A 7 -21.48 13.00 -19.07
C CYS A 7 -20.23 13.08 -18.19
N GLY A 8 -19.43 14.16 -18.30
CA GLY A 8 -18.24 14.35 -17.47
C GLY A 8 -18.55 14.44 -15.97
N LYS A 9 -19.64 15.15 -15.59
CA LYS A 9 -20.13 15.19 -14.21
C LYS A 9 -20.55 13.83 -13.70
N LEU A 10 -21.34 13.09 -14.48
CA LEU A 10 -21.81 11.75 -14.11
C LEU A 10 -20.64 10.79 -13.89
N ILE A 11 -19.68 10.78 -14.82
CA ILE A 11 -18.47 9.95 -14.71
C ILE A 11 -17.68 10.30 -13.45
N LEU A 12 -17.44 11.60 -13.19
CA LEU A 12 -16.69 12.02 -12.02
C LEU A 12 -17.38 11.61 -10.72
N ILE A 13 -18.70 11.77 -10.63
CA ILE A 13 -19.49 11.37 -9.45
C ILE A 13 -19.42 9.86 -9.24
N VAL A 14 -19.67 9.06 -10.28
CA VAL A 14 -19.69 7.58 -10.18
C VAL A 14 -18.30 7.05 -9.80
N LEU A 15 -17.24 7.53 -10.43
CA LEU A 15 -15.88 7.09 -10.11
C LEU A 15 -15.49 7.48 -8.67
N ASN A 16 -15.81 8.69 -8.23
CA ASN A 16 -15.53 9.09 -6.85
C ASN A 16 -16.39 8.34 -5.84
N LEU A 17 -17.63 7.94 -6.18
CA LEU A 17 -18.45 7.08 -5.33
C LEU A 17 -17.82 5.71 -5.13
N ILE A 18 -17.30 5.09 -6.21
CA ILE A 18 -16.59 3.81 -6.14
C ILE A 18 -15.34 3.94 -5.27
N ILE A 19 -14.53 4.98 -5.49
CA ILE A 19 -13.33 5.24 -4.69
C ILE A 19 -13.68 5.47 -3.22
N MET A 20 -14.78 6.18 -2.94
CA MET A 20 -15.26 6.43 -1.58
C MET A 20 -15.65 5.14 -0.86
N ILE A 21 -16.36 4.23 -1.55
CA ILE A 21 -16.73 2.90 -1.00
C ILE A 21 -15.47 2.08 -0.69
N ILE A 22 -14.51 2.04 -1.62
CA ILE A 22 -13.24 1.34 -1.43
C ILE A 22 -12.46 1.94 -0.25
N SER A 23 -12.40 3.27 -0.16
CA SER A 23 -11.69 3.98 0.91
C SER A 23 -12.33 3.76 2.27
N MET A 24 -13.66 3.71 2.32
CA MET A 24 -14.40 3.41 3.54
C MET A 24 -14.16 1.96 3.99
N ALA A 25 -14.12 1.00 3.07
CA ALA A 25 -13.79 -0.39 3.37
C ALA A 25 -12.35 -0.54 3.88
N LEU A 26 -11.38 0.16 3.27
CA LEU A 26 -9.98 0.18 3.74
C LEU A 26 -9.86 0.79 5.13
N LEU A 27 -10.54 1.92 5.37
CA LEU A 27 -10.53 2.59 6.67
C LEU A 27 -11.19 1.71 7.75
N ALA A 28 -12.37 1.16 7.47
CA ALA A 28 -13.08 0.28 8.40
C ALA A 28 -12.29 -1.00 8.67
N GLY A 29 -11.71 -1.61 7.64
CA GLY A 29 -10.82 -2.76 7.78
C GLY A 29 -9.59 -2.43 8.63
N GLY A 30 -9.01 -1.25 8.48
CA GLY A 30 -7.85 -0.81 9.26
C GLY A 30 -8.17 -0.56 10.72
N LEU A 31 -9.30 0.11 10.98
CA LEU A 31 -9.83 0.30 12.33
C LEU A 31 -10.16 -1.05 12.98
N PHE A 32 -10.76 -1.97 12.23
CA PHE A 32 -11.03 -3.33 12.69
C PHE A 32 -9.74 -4.07 13.03
N VAL A 33 -8.69 -3.98 12.21
CA VAL A 33 -7.39 -4.60 12.53
C VAL A 33 -6.75 -3.98 13.77
N ARG A 34 -6.87 -2.65 13.94
CA ARG A 34 -6.26 -1.93 15.07
C ARG A 34 -6.98 -2.20 16.40
N PHE A 35 -8.31 -2.19 16.40
CA PHE A 35 -9.15 -2.23 17.61
C PHE A 35 -9.80 -3.59 17.84
N GLY A 36 -10.03 -4.37 16.79
CA GLY A 36 -10.62 -5.72 16.86
C GLY A 36 -9.62 -6.81 17.22
N LYS A 37 -8.53 -6.50 17.93
CA LYS A 37 -7.48 -7.47 18.28
C LYS A 37 -8.05 -8.72 18.97
N ASP A 38 -9.06 -8.57 19.81
CA ASP A 38 -9.71 -9.68 20.51
C ASP A 38 -10.50 -10.61 19.56
N VAL A 39 -11.21 -10.02 18.59
CA VAL A 39 -11.94 -10.76 17.56
C VAL A 39 -10.98 -11.45 16.58
N ILE A 40 -9.88 -10.79 16.24
CA ILE A 40 -8.85 -11.34 15.34
C ILE A 40 -8.15 -12.53 15.96
N LYS A 41 -7.86 -12.50 17.27
CA LYS A 41 -7.32 -13.65 18.01
C LYS A 41 -8.24 -14.87 17.91
N GLN A 42 -9.55 -14.68 18.01
CA GLN A 42 -10.53 -15.76 17.88
C GLN A 42 -10.50 -16.40 16.49
N TYR A 43 -10.42 -15.60 15.42
CA TYR A 43 -10.35 -16.09 14.04
C TYR A 43 -9.00 -16.75 13.70
N GLN A 44 -7.91 -16.21 14.24
CA GLN A 44 -6.57 -16.78 14.09
C GLN A 44 -6.51 -18.19 14.68
N GLN A 45 -7.04 -18.43 15.87
CA GLN A 45 -7.04 -19.77 16.49
C GLN A 45 -7.72 -20.84 15.62
N GLU A 46 -8.85 -20.51 14.98
CA GLU A 46 -9.55 -21.45 14.11
C GLU A 46 -8.79 -21.74 12.81
N LEU A 47 -8.17 -20.71 12.22
CA LEU A 47 -7.31 -20.87 11.04
C LEU A 47 -6.06 -21.70 11.36
N LEU A 48 -5.45 -21.44 12.51
CA LEU A 48 -4.24 -22.13 12.96
C LEU A 48 -4.53 -23.60 13.26
N ASN A 49 -5.71 -23.95 13.77
CA ASN A 49 -6.13 -25.34 13.95
C ASN A 49 -6.26 -26.09 12.61
N LYS A 50 -6.77 -25.43 11.55
CA LYS A 50 -6.80 -26.00 10.20
C LYS A 50 -5.40 -26.16 9.60
N ILE A 51 -4.53 -25.17 9.81
CA ILE A 51 -3.13 -25.22 9.38
C ILE A 51 -2.38 -26.35 10.09
N LYS A 52 -2.56 -26.52 11.41
CA LYS A 52 -1.98 -27.64 12.18
C LYS A 52 -2.40 -28.99 11.61
N ALA A 53 -3.68 -29.18 11.35
CA ALA A 53 -4.19 -30.43 10.78
C ALA A 53 -3.59 -30.73 9.40
N GLY A 54 -3.41 -29.68 8.57
CA GLY A 54 -2.77 -29.80 7.26
C GLY A 54 -1.26 -30.06 7.33
N ILE A 55 -0.54 -29.49 8.29
CA ILE A 55 0.91 -29.73 8.45
C ILE A 55 1.16 -31.14 9.03
N SER A 56 0.33 -31.59 9.97
CA SER A 56 0.42 -32.96 10.53
C SER A 56 0.35 -34.05 9.47
N SER A 57 -0.39 -33.84 8.38
CA SER A 57 -0.52 -34.82 7.29
C SER A 57 0.66 -34.82 6.31
N THR A 58 1.55 -33.82 6.37
CA THR A 58 2.73 -33.72 5.48
C THR A 58 3.97 -34.44 6.01
N GLY A 59 3.96 -34.89 7.27
CA GLY A 59 5.12 -35.55 7.90
C GLY A 59 6.26 -34.60 8.29
N LEU A 60 6.14 -33.29 8.03
CA LEU A 60 7.00 -32.28 8.64
C LEU A 60 6.69 -32.21 10.15
N GLY A 61 7.57 -32.78 10.98
CA GLY A 61 7.43 -32.91 12.43
C GLY A 61 7.44 -31.58 13.21
N GLY A 62 6.49 -30.68 12.94
CA GLY A 62 6.37 -29.37 13.58
C GLY A 62 4.92 -28.93 13.87
N ALA A 63 3.92 -29.80 13.67
CA ALA A 63 2.51 -29.42 13.89
C ALA A 63 2.17 -29.16 15.37
N SER A 64 2.88 -29.81 16.31
CA SER A 64 2.72 -29.63 17.75
C SER A 64 3.44 -28.39 18.31
N SER A 65 4.39 -27.80 17.57
CA SER A 65 5.13 -26.59 17.98
C SER A 65 4.51 -25.30 17.44
N PHE A 66 3.63 -25.36 16.44
CA PHE A 66 2.91 -24.19 15.91
C PHE A 66 1.92 -23.64 16.96
N SER A 67 2.17 -22.46 17.53
CA SER A 67 1.27 -21.86 18.54
C SER A 67 0.76 -20.50 18.09
N ALA A 68 -0.55 -20.31 18.19
CA ALA A 68 -1.24 -19.05 17.90
C ALA A 68 -0.79 -17.88 18.76
N ASP A 69 -0.41 -18.15 20.01
CA ASP A 69 0.08 -17.13 20.94
C ASP A 69 1.41 -16.51 20.50
N ASN A 70 2.17 -17.18 19.62
CA ASN A 70 3.40 -16.64 19.04
C ASN A 70 3.22 -16.08 17.62
N PHE A 71 2.00 -16.13 17.06
CA PHE A 71 1.66 -15.47 15.81
C PHE A 71 1.44 -13.98 16.08
N ASP A 72 2.53 -13.27 16.39
CA ASP A 72 2.50 -11.82 16.58
C ASP A 72 2.45 -11.12 15.21
N LEU A 73 1.30 -11.29 14.54
CA LEU A 73 0.89 -10.47 13.41
C LEU A 73 0.69 -9.02 13.87
N GLY A 74 0.57 -8.77 15.18
CA GLY A 74 0.38 -7.47 15.78
C GLY A 74 1.46 -6.48 15.39
N SER A 75 2.72 -6.72 15.73
CA SER A 75 3.83 -5.77 15.49
C SER A 75 4.01 -5.39 14.00
N TYR A 76 3.93 -6.36 13.09
CA TYR A 76 4.03 -6.12 11.63
C TYR A 76 2.77 -5.53 11.02
N LEU A 77 1.59 -5.98 11.44
CA LEU A 77 0.34 -5.36 11.03
C LEU A 77 0.22 -3.97 11.59
N GLU A 78 0.80 -3.63 12.73
CA GLU A 78 0.63 -2.30 13.30
C GLU A 78 1.14 -1.22 12.35
N SER A 79 2.32 -1.40 11.77
CA SER A 79 2.87 -0.47 10.77
C SER A 79 2.00 -0.44 9.50
N PHE A 80 1.63 -1.60 8.97
CA PHE A 80 0.80 -1.71 7.76
C PHE A 80 -0.61 -1.13 7.96
N THR A 81 -1.21 -1.38 9.12
CA THR A 81 -2.57 -0.97 9.51
C THR A 81 -2.64 0.53 9.69
N VAL A 82 -1.62 1.15 10.29
CA VAL A 82 -1.54 2.62 10.39
C VAL A 82 -1.50 3.24 8.98
N ILE A 83 -0.67 2.72 8.08
CA ILE A 83 -0.60 3.19 6.70
C ILE A 83 -1.97 3.02 6.00
N MET A 84 -2.63 1.87 6.18
CA MET A 84 -3.94 1.60 5.58
C MET A 84 -5.02 2.57 6.07
N ILE A 85 -5.03 2.88 7.37
CA ILE A 85 -5.94 3.87 7.97
C ILE A 85 -5.68 5.26 7.38
N VAL A 86 -4.42 5.70 7.35
CA VAL A 86 -4.06 7.04 6.85
C VAL A 86 -4.42 7.18 5.38
N ILE A 87 -4.04 6.21 4.54
CA ILE A 87 -4.36 6.23 3.10
C ILE A 87 -5.87 6.18 2.90
N GLY A 88 -6.59 5.29 3.60
CA GLY A 88 -8.04 5.17 3.51
C GLY A 88 -8.75 6.48 3.88
N ALA A 89 -8.33 7.14 4.96
CA ALA A 89 -8.89 8.42 5.39
C ALA A 89 -8.62 9.55 4.37
N VAL A 90 -7.38 9.66 3.86
CA VAL A 90 -7.03 10.68 2.85
C VAL A 90 -7.85 10.48 1.58
N LEU A 91 -7.93 9.25 1.06
CA LEU A 91 -8.69 8.94 -0.14
C LEU A 91 -10.20 9.16 0.05
N LEU A 92 -10.73 8.90 1.25
CA LEU A 92 -12.12 9.19 1.60
C LEU A 92 -12.42 10.69 1.54
N VAL A 93 -11.56 11.52 2.14
CA VAL A 93 -11.71 12.98 2.12
C VAL A 93 -11.60 13.52 0.69
N VAL A 94 -10.60 13.09 -0.07
CA VAL A 94 -10.40 13.55 -1.45
C VAL A 94 -11.58 13.15 -2.34
N SER A 95 -12.05 11.90 -2.26
CA SER A 95 -13.20 11.43 -3.05
C SER A 95 -14.51 12.10 -2.66
N PHE A 96 -14.72 12.36 -1.36
CA PHE A 96 -15.86 13.14 -0.88
C PHE A 96 -15.84 14.57 -1.44
N CYS A 97 -14.70 15.25 -1.40
CA CYS A 97 -14.53 16.58 -2.00
C CYS A 97 -14.80 16.57 -3.52
N GLY A 98 -14.34 15.54 -4.25
CA GLY A 98 -14.61 15.38 -5.67
C GLY A 98 -16.10 15.21 -5.97
N MET A 99 -16.77 14.33 -5.22
CA MET A 99 -18.22 14.11 -5.33
C MET A 99 -19.02 15.38 -4.99
N CYS A 100 -18.83 15.94 -3.79
CA CYS A 100 -19.54 17.15 -3.35
C CYS A 100 -19.24 18.35 -4.23
N GLY A 101 -17.99 18.51 -4.68
CA GLY A 101 -17.61 19.58 -5.60
C GLY A 101 -18.39 19.51 -6.92
N ALA A 102 -18.64 18.30 -7.44
CA ALA A 102 -19.39 18.11 -8.68
C ALA A 102 -20.92 18.16 -8.48
N CYS A 103 -21.44 17.59 -7.39
CA CYS A 103 -22.87 17.60 -7.07
C CYS A 103 -23.37 19.01 -6.68
N CYS A 104 -22.62 19.71 -5.81
CA CYS A 104 -22.99 21.02 -5.29
C CYS A 104 -22.41 22.18 -6.11
N GLU A 105 -21.68 21.89 -7.19
CA GLU A 105 -21.02 22.87 -8.08
C GLU A 105 -20.11 23.86 -7.33
N VAL A 106 -19.46 23.41 -6.25
CA VAL A 106 -18.58 24.23 -5.43
C VAL A 106 -17.16 24.23 -6.04
N LYS A 107 -16.84 25.30 -6.76
CA LYS A 107 -15.56 25.49 -7.46
C LYS A 107 -14.33 25.18 -6.59
N TYR A 108 -14.29 25.65 -5.34
CA TYR A 108 -13.12 25.49 -4.47
C TYR A 108 -12.89 24.02 -4.06
N LEU A 109 -13.95 23.24 -3.80
CA LEU A 109 -13.83 21.80 -3.52
C LEU A 109 -13.29 21.04 -4.73
N LEU A 110 -13.69 21.44 -5.93
CA LEU A 110 -13.25 20.81 -7.16
C LEU A 110 -11.78 21.15 -7.52
N ILE A 111 -11.32 22.37 -7.19
CA ILE A 111 -9.91 22.74 -7.28
C ILE A 111 -9.09 21.95 -6.27
N PHE A 112 -9.54 21.87 -5.01
CA PHE A 112 -8.87 21.06 -3.98
C PHE A 112 -8.72 19.60 -4.44
N TYR A 113 -9.81 18.99 -4.90
CA TYR A 113 -9.80 17.66 -5.48
C TYR A 113 -8.78 17.52 -6.62
N ALA A 114 -8.80 18.43 -7.60
CA ALA A 114 -7.89 18.39 -8.73
C ALA A 114 -6.42 18.47 -8.30
N VAL A 115 -6.07 19.34 -7.33
CA VAL A 115 -4.71 19.45 -6.80
C VAL A 115 -4.24 18.14 -6.18
N PHE A 116 -5.05 17.50 -5.32
CA PHE A 116 -4.67 16.24 -4.70
C PHE A 116 -4.53 15.09 -5.71
N VAL A 117 -5.45 14.99 -6.67
CA VAL A 117 -5.34 13.98 -7.74
C VAL A 117 -4.12 14.25 -8.62
N SER A 118 -3.77 15.50 -8.89
CA SER A 118 -2.52 15.85 -9.59
C SER A 118 -1.26 15.46 -8.81
N ILE A 119 -1.27 15.59 -7.47
CA ILE A 119 -0.17 15.12 -6.62
C ILE A 119 -0.03 13.60 -6.69
N PHE A 120 -1.13 12.85 -6.67
CA PHE A 120 -1.11 11.40 -6.87
C PHE A 120 -0.60 11.01 -8.26
N LEU A 121 -1.00 11.73 -9.30
CA LEU A 121 -0.50 11.53 -10.67
C LEU A 121 1.01 11.77 -10.75
N ALA A 122 1.51 12.86 -10.16
CA ALA A 122 2.95 13.14 -10.11
C ALA A 122 3.72 12.05 -9.35
N THR A 123 3.19 11.61 -8.21
CA THR A 123 3.77 10.53 -7.39
C THR A 123 3.81 9.21 -8.18
N GLN A 124 2.75 8.92 -8.94
CA GLN A 124 2.69 7.74 -9.80
C GLN A 124 3.75 7.80 -10.90
N VAL A 125 3.94 8.94 -11.56
CA VAL A 125 4.99 9.11 -12.58
C VAL A 125 6.37 8.90 -11.96
N THR A 126 6.66 9.49 -10.80
CA THR A 126 7.92 9.27 -10.07
C THR A 126 8.11 7.80 -9.72
N PHE A 127 7.06 7.12 -9.24
CA PHE A 127 7.10 5.70 -8.93
C PHE A 127 7.43 4.85 -10.17
N ILE A 128 6.80 5.11 -11.31
CA ILE A 128 7.05 4.41 -12.58
C ILE A 128 8.51 4.59 -13.02
N ILE A 129 9.05 5.82 -12.93
CA ILE A 129 10.43 6.12 -13.28
C ILE A 129 11.38 5.33 -12.38
N ILE A 130 11.16 5.34 -11.06
CA ILE A 130 12.00 4.59 -10.12
C ILE A 130 11.93 3.09 -10.42
N LEU A 131 10.72 2.56 -10.63
CA LEU A 131 10.48 1.14 -10.86
C LEU A 131 11.18 0.60 -12.10
N PHE A 132 11.18 1.34 -13.22
CA PHE A 132 11.71 0.83 -14.49
C PHE A 132 13.06 1.42 -14.90
N ALA A 133 13.34 2.69 -14.58
CA ALA A 133 14.58 3.36 -14.99
C ALA A 133 15.67 3.30 -13.91
N ALA A 134 15.31 3.20 -12.62
CA ALA A 134 16.25 3.18 -11.50
C ALA A 134 16.12 1.88 -10.69
N THR A 135 16.29 0.73 -11.37
CA THR A 135 16.09 -0.60 -10.77
C THR A 135 16.89 -0.81 -9.49
N ASP A 136 18.16 -0.39 -9.44
CA ASP A 136 18.99 -0.55 -8.24
C ASP A 136 18.49 0.30 -7.07
N THR A 137 18.05 1.52 -7.36
CA THR A 137 17.39 2.41 -6.39
C THR A 137 16.08 1.80 -5.88
N ALA A 138 15.25 1.26 -6.77
CA ALA A 138 14.00 0.60 -6.42
C ALA A 138 14.22 -0.62 -5.52
N LYS A 139 15.19 -1.47 -5.87
CA LYS A 139 15.61 -2.60 -5.02
C LYS A 139 16.14 -2.10 -3.67
N GLY A 140 16.92 -1.02 -3.66
CA GLY A 140 17.42 -0.38 -2.44
C GLY A 140 16.32 0.05 -1.47
N PHE A 141 15.26 0.68 -1.98
CA PHE A 141 14.09 1.07 -1.16
C PHE A 141 13.38 -0.12 -0.53
N ILE A 142 13.41 -1.29 -1.18
CA ILE A 142 12.77 -2.52 -0.68
C ILE A 142 13.69 -3.27 0.30
N LYS A 143 15.02 -3.22 0.09
CA LYS A 143 16.00 -3.95 0.91
C LYS A 143 15.91 -3.59 2.40
N SER A 144 15.88 -2.29 2.74
CA SER A 144 15.93 -1.85 4.15
C SER A 144 14.70 -2.29 4.97
N PRO A 145 13.45 -2.09 4.51
CA PRO A 145 12.27 -2.63 5.17
C PRO A 145 12.30 -4.16 5.31
N LEU A 146 12.74 -4.88 4.27
CA LEU A 146 12.84 -6.34 4.30
C LEU A 146 13.87 -6.80 5.34
N GLN A 147 15.04 -6.16 5.41
CA GLN A 147 16.04 -6.46 6.44
C GLN A 147 15.49 -6.22 7.84
N SER A 148 14.69 -5.17 8.04
CA SER A 148 14.04 -4.94 9.33
C SER A 148 13.10 -6.07 9.72
N THR A 149 12.30 -6.57 8.77
CA THR A 149 11.41 -7.72 8.99
C THR A 149 12.15 -9.03 9.26
N MET A 150 13.39 -9.15 8.80
CA MET A 150 14.20 -10.35 9.01
C MET A 150 14.79 -10.46 10.42
N LYS A 151 14.90 -9.35 11.18
CA LYS A 151 15.53 -9.36 12.52
C LYS A 151 14.87 -10.33 13.49
N ASP A 152 13.55 -10.46 13.39
CA ASP A 152 12.77 -11.37 14.23
C ASP A 152 12.73 -12.81 13.71
N PHE A 153 13.51 -13.14 12.68
CA PHE A 153 13.57 -14.50 12.16
C PHE A 153 14.15 -15.47 13.21
N GLN A 154 13.43 -16.55 13.47
CA GLN A 154 13.72 -17.57 14.49
C GLN A 154 14.03 -18.95 13.89
N GLY A 155 14.02 -19.11 12.56
CA GLY A 155 14.34 -20.37 11.89
C GLY A 155 13.14 -21.11 11.30
N LEU A 156 13.37 -22.35 10.85
CA LEU A 156 12.34 -23.16 10.20
C LEU A 156 11.16 -23.49 11.13
N ASN A 157 11.46 -23.70 12.42
CA ASN A 157 10.45 -24.00 13.45
C ASN A 157 9.93 -22.74 14.16
N GLY A 158 10.33 -21.55 13.71
CA GLY A 158 9.85 -20.28 14.26
C GLY A 158 8.36 -20.12 14.02
N THR A 159 7.60 -19.90 15.08
CA THR A 159 6.13 -19.75 15.03
C THR A 159 5.68 -18.32 14.74
N ASN A 160 6.61 -17.38 14.77
CA ASN A 160 6.32 -15.99 14.49
C ASN A 160 6.17 -15.73 12.98
N VAL A 161 5.41 -14.69 12.66
CA VAL A 161 5.03 -14.32 11.29
C VAL A 161 6.23 -14.11 10.40
N ALA A 162 7.25 -13.42 10.90
CA ALA A 162 8.47 -13.15 10.14
C ALA A 162 9.12 -14.47 9.70
N SER A 163 9.24 -15.45 10.59
CA SER A 163 9.79 -16.78 10.24
C SER A 163 8.97 -17.49 9.18
N ILE A 164 7.64 -17.55 9.35
CA ILE A 164 6.75 -18.21 8.40
C ILE A 164 6.84 -17.55 7.01
N ALA A 165 6.75 -16.21 6.97
CA ALA A 165 6.82 -15.45 5.73
C ALA A 165 8.17 -15.62 5.03
N TRP A 166 9.28 -15.52 5.75
CA TRP A 166 10.61 -15.71 5.20
C TRP A 166 10.87 -17.14 4.74
N ASN A 167 10.41 -18.15 5.49
CA ASN A 167 10.49 -19.55 5.08
C ASN A 167 9.72 -19.79 3.77
N PHE A 168 8.52 -19.23 3.64
CA PHE A 168 7.73 -19.30 2.41
C PHE A 168 8.42 -18.57 1.25
N ILE A 169 8.88 -17.33 1.44
CA ILE A 169 9.54 -16.54 0.40
C ILE A 169 10.78 -17.27 -0.13
N MET A 170 11.63 -17.77 0.76
CA MET A 170 12.86 -18.48 0.37
C MET A 170 12.57 -19.74 -0.45
N GLN A 171 11.56 -20.52 -0.06
CA GLN A 171 11.15 -21.72 -0.80
C GLN A 171 10.44 -21.39 -2.12
N ALA A 172 9.53 -20.42 -2.12
CA ALA A 172 8.75 -20.05 -3.30
C ALA A 172 9.60 -19.42 -4.40
N PHE A 173 10.54 -18.54 -4.02
CA PHE A 173 11.41 -17.84 -4.97
C PHE A 173 12.79 -18.47 -5.13
N GLN A 174 13.07 -19.57 -4.44
CA GLN A 174 14.35 -20.30 -4.49
C GLN A 174 15.54 -19.35 -4.26
N CYS A 175 15.50 -18.67 -3.12
CA CYS A 175 16.43 -17.62 -2.69
C CYS A 175 16.81 -17.79 -1.20
N CYS A 176 17.82 -17.06 -0.74
CA CYS A 176 18.29 -17.09 0.64
C CYS A 176 18.65 -15.67 1.11
N GLY A 177 18.01 -15.21 2.18
CA GLY A 177 18.24 -13.87 2.73
C GLY A 177 17.73 -12.73 1.85
N VAL A 178 17.90 -11.48 2.29
CA VAL A 178 17.47 -10.31 1.52
C VAL A 178 18.36 -10.15 0.29
N GLN A 179 19.67 -10.24 0.51
CA GLN A 179 20.74 -10.15 -0.46
C GLN A 179 21.50 -11.46 -0.57
N ASP A 180 21.82 -12.10 0.56
CA ASP A 180 22.44 -13.41 0.63
C ASP A 180 22.26 -14.06 2.02
N TYR A 181 22.77 -15.27 2.20
CA TYR A 181 22.69 -15.99 3.47
C TYR A 181 23.35 -15.27 4.67
N LYS A 182 24.24 -14.29 4.46
CA LYS A 182 24.91 -13.58 5.55
C LYS A 182 23.98 -12.62 6.27
N ASP A 183 22.85 -12.24 5.67
CA ASP A 183 21.83 -11.41 6.33
C ASP A 183 21.34 -12.05 7.64
N PHE A 184 21.37 -13.39 7.73
CA PHE A 184 20.97 -14.12 8.93
C PHE A 184 21.88 -13.88 10.14
N SER A 185 23.13 -13.44 9.94
CA SER A 185 24.07 -13.13 11.03
C SER A 185 23.57 -12.05 12.00
N SER A 186 22.64 -11.22 11.56
CA SER A 186 22.03 -10.14 12.35
C SER A 186 20.69 -10.50 13.00
N THR A 187 20.25 -11.76 12.86
CA THR A 187 18.94 -12.23 13.31
C THR A 187 19.01 -12.99 14.63
N ALA A 188 17.88 -13.07 15.34
CA ALA A 188 17.78 -13.85 16.57
C ALA A 188 18.06 -15.35 16.36
N TRP A 189 17.95 -15.86 15.13
CA TRP A 189 18.27 -17.23 14.76
C TRP A 189 19.77 -17.56 14.89
N TRP A 190 20.68 -16.64 14.53
CA TRP A 190 22.11 -16.95 14.39
C TRP A 190 22.76 -17.49 15.67
N GLY A 191 22.47 -16.87 16.82
CA GLY A 191 23.06 -17.27 18.11
C GLY A 191 22.44 -18.51 18.76
N ASN A 192 21.26 -18.95 18.31
CA ASN A 192 20.52 -20.07 18.92
C ASN A 192 20.78 -21.43 18.24
N ASN A 193 21.51 -21.48 17.11
CA ASN A 193 21.75 -22.69 16.31
C ASN A 193 23.20 -23.23 16.41
N ASP A 194 23.93 -22.78 17.43
CA ASP A 194 25.32 -23.18 17.74
C ASP A 194 25.57 -24.70 17.93
N PRO A 195 24.58 -25.60 18.21
CA PRO A 195 24.90 -27.03 18.39
C PRO A 195 25.24 -27.80 17.10
N THR A 196 25.01 -27.25 15.89
CA THR A 196 24.93 -28.04 14.64
C THR A 196 25.80 -27.60 13.46
N ASN A 197 26.68 -26.60 13.60
CA ASN A 197 27.54 -26.07 12.51
C ASN A 197 26.77 -25.63 11.23
N ILE A 198 25.50 -25.24 11.38
CA ILE A 198 24.67 -24.78 10.26
C ILE A 198 25.06 -23.34 9.90
N LYS A 199 25.25 -23.08 8.60
CA LYS A 199 25.63 -21.75 8.09
C LYS A 199 24.45 -20.91 7.61
N MET A 200 23.31 -21.52 7.33
CA MET A 200 22.11 -20.84 6.85
C MET A 200 20.84 -21.60 7.24
N PRO A 201 19.66 -20.97 7.26
CA PRO A 201 18.41 -21.66 7.54
C PRO A 201 18.11 -22.77 6.52
N LEU A 202 17.49 -23.87 6.97
CA LEU A 202 17.07 -24.96 6.08
C LEU A 202 16.13 -24.50 4.95
N ALA A 203 15.38 -23.42 5.15
CA ALA A 203 14.54 -22.83 4.11
C ALA A 203 15.34 -22.27 2.91
N CYS A 204 16.66 -22.09 3.02
CA CYS A 204 17.52 -21.73 1.88
C CYS A 204 17.91 -22.92 1.00
N CYS A 205 17.64 -24.14 1.44
CA CYS A 205 17.86 -25.35 0.65
C CYS A 205 16.88 -25.41 -0.53
N LYS A 206 17.36 -25.89 -1.69
CA LYS A 206 16.48 -26.05 -2.86
C LYS A 206 15.35 -27.05 -2.60
N THR A 207 15.69 -28.10 -1.85
CA THR A 207 14.76 -29.12 -1.40
C THR A 207 14.87 -29.21 0.11
N LEU A 208 13.72 -29.17 0.80
CA LEU A 208 13.68 -29.41 2.23
C LEU A 208 14.10 -30.87 2.51
N PRO A 209 15.09 -31.10 3.38
CA PRO A 209 15.56 -32.45 3.65
C PRO A 209 14.45 -33.28 4.32
N GLN A 210 14.13 -34.45 3.75
CA GLN A 210 13.16 -35.40 4.30
C GLN A 210 13.76 -36.29 5.41
N THR A 211 15.08 -36.25 5.58
CA THR A 211 15.84 -37.01 6.57
C THR A 211 16.68 -36.06 7.42
N SER A 212 17.19 -36.50 8.58
CA SER A 212 18.01 -35.72 9.52
C SER A 212 19.35 -35.19 8.96
N SER A 213 19.60 -35.29 7.65
CA SER A 213 20.82 -34.82 7.02
C SER A 213 20.77 -33.30 6.80
N LEU A 214 21.46 -32.58 7.69
CA LEU A 214 21.63 -31.12 7.66
C LEU A 214 22.70 -30.64 6.65
N ASN A 215 23.21 -31.54 5.82
CA ASN A 215 24.34 -31.30 4.90
C ASN A 215 24.11 -30.10 3.98
N CYS A 216 22.88 -29.90 3.52
CA CYS A 216 22.53 -28.75 2.69
C CYS A 216 22.72 -27.40 3.42
N ALA A 217 22.46 -27.34 4.72
CA ALA A 217 22.55 -26.10 5.49
C ALA A 217 23.96 -25.85 6.05
N ASN A 218 24.80 -26.89 6.09
CA ASN A 218 26.17 -26.86 6.63
C ASN A 218 27.22 -26.47 5.58
N HIS A 219 26.97 -26.77 4.31
CA HIS A 219 27.90 -26.52 3.21
C HIS A 219 27.35 -25.44 2.25
N LEU A 220 28.22 -24.54 1.79
CA LEU A 220 27.87 -23.61 0.72
C LEU A 220 28.02 -24.34 -0.61
N ASP A 221 26.91 -24.78 -1.20
CA ASP A 221 26.90 -25.53 -2.45
C ASP A 221 25.69 -25.10 -3.29
N SER A 222 25.96 -24.38 -4.38
CA SER A 222 24.93 -23.88 -5.30
C SER A 222 24.10 -24.99 -5.96
N ASN A 223 24.51 -26.26 -5.88
CA ASN A 223 23.71 -27.40 -6.32
C ASN A 223 22.63 -27.76 -5.29
N LEU A 224 22.91 -27.64 -3.99
CA LEU A 224 22.01 -28.04 -2.90
C LEU A 224 21.19 -26.87 -2.32
N ASN A 225 21.75 -25.66 -2.29
CA ASN A 225 21.14 -24.49 -1.69
C ASN A 225 21.26 -23.23 -2.56
N ASN A 226 20.56 -22.18 -2.14
CA ASN A 226 20.49 -20.88 -2.83
C ASN A 226 21.23 -19.79 -2.03
N PHE A 227 22.33 -20.13 -1.36
CA PHE A 227 23.03 -19.24 -0.42
C PHE A 227 23.46 -17.89 -1.01
N ASP A 228 23.73 -17.86 -2.31
CA ASP A 228 24.24 -16.73 -3.09
C ASP A 228 23.14 -15.96 -3.83
N LYS A 229 21.87 -16.35 -3.68
CA LYS A 229 20.73 -15.74 -4.39
C LYS A 229 19.85 -14.96 -3.44
N GLY A 230 19.97 -13.63 -3.44
CA GLY A 230 19.11 -12.75 -2.66
C GLY A 230 17.65 -12.79 -3.09
N CYS A 231 16.74 -12.80 -2.11
CA CYS A 231 15.31 -12.81 -2.38
C CYS A 231 14.80 -11.54 -3.04
N VAL A 232 15.41 -10.37 -2.79
CA VAL A 232 15.01 -9.12 -3.48
C VAL A 232 15.21 -9.25 -4.98
N ASP A 233 16.34 -9.82 -5.42
CA ASP A 233 16.62 -9.99 -6.85
C ASP A 233 15.70 -11.02 -7.50
N LYS A 234 15.40 -12.13 -6.80
CA LYS A 234 14.49 -13.16 -7.30
C LYS A 234 13.04 -12.69 -7.38
N MET A 235 12.56 -11.99 -6.36
CA MET A 235 11.25 -11.35 -6.39
C MET A 235 11.15 -10.32 -7.51
N TRP A 236 12.21 -9.53 -7.73
CA TRP A 236 12.27 -8.57 -8.83
C TRP A 236 12.24 -9.25 -10.20
N GLN A 237 12.95 -10.37 -10.37
CA GLN A 237 12.91 -11.18 -11.60
C GLN A 237 11.48 -11.68 -11.87
N ALA A 238 10.80 -12.21 -10.84
CA ALA A 238 9.41 -12.64 -10.96
C ALA A 238 8.46 -11.49 -11.29
N LEU A 239 8.68 -10.30 -10.72
CA LEU A 239 7.90 -9.10 -11.08
C LEU A 239 8.08 -8.75 -12.57
N MET A 240 9.31 -8.84 -13.08
CA MET A 240 9.63 -8.54 -14.47
C MET A 240 9.07 -9.56 -15.47
N GLU A 241 8.76 -10.78 -15.02
CA GLU A 241 8.02 -11.77 -15.81
C GLU A 241 6.60 -11.29 -16.14
N TYR A 242 5.93 -10.67 -15.17
CA TYR A 242 4.57 -10.12 -15.32
C TYR A 242 4.54 -8.62 -15.68
N LYS A 243 5.66 -8.04 -16.15
CA LYS A 243 5.79 -6.60 -16.39
C LYS A 243 4.71 -6.02 -17.32
N GLY A 244 4.22 -6.79 -18.30
CA GLY A 244 3.19 -6.34 -19.23
C GLY A 244 1.88 -5.99 -18.52
N ILE A 245 1.44 -6.83 -17.58
CA ILE A 245 0.24 -6.59 -16.77
C ILE A 245 0.46 -5.40 -15.84
N VAL A 246 1.63 -5.33 -15.21
CA VAL A 246 2.00 -4.22 -14.30
C VAL A 246 1.97 -2.88 -15.04
N ILE A 247 2.59 -2.80 -16.21
CA ILE A 247 2.57 -1.60 -17.06
C ILE A 247 1.14 -1.26 -17.47
N GLY A 248 0.32 -2.24 -17.86
CA GLY A 248 -1.08 -2.03 -18.21
C GLY A 248 -1.90 -1.39 -17.08
N ILE A 249 -1.74 -1.90 -15.85
CA ILE A 249 -2.40 -1.33 -14.66
C ILE A 249 -1.91 0.11 -14.41
N LEU A 250 -0.60 0.35 -14.48
CA LEU A 250 -0.01 1.67 -14.25
C LEU A 250 -0.49 2.69 -15.29
N VAL A 251 -0.50 2.35 -16.58
CA VAL A 251 -1.00 3.23 -17.63
C VAL A 251 -2.50 3.49 -17.48
N GLY A 252 -3.29 2.45 -17.16
CA GLY A 252 -4.72 2.59 -16.92
C GLY A 252 -5.03 3.53 -15.76
N LEU A 253 -4.32 3.41 -14.64
CA LEU A 253 -4.43 4.30 -13.49
C LEU A 253 -4.06 5.74 -13.86
N PHE A 254 -2.99 5.93 -14.62
CA PHE A 254 -2.56 7.26 -15.07
C PHE A 254 -3.62 7.95 -15.93
N LEU A 255 -4.17 7.23 -16.92
CA LEU A 255 -5.22 7.75 -17.79
C LEU A 255 -6.50 8.06 -17.01
N ALA A 256 -6.90 7.18 -16.09
CA ALA A 256 -8.08 7.41 -15.26
C ALA A 256 -7.93 8.69 -14.39
N GLN A 257 -6.78 8.86 -13.71
CA GLN A 257 -6.50 10.05 -12.92
C GLN A 257 -6.45 11.31 -13.78
N PHE A 258 -5.81 11.25 -14.95
CA PHE A 258 -5.73 12.36 -15.88
C PHE A 258 -7.13 12.82 -16.32
N ILE A 259 -8.01 11.87 -16.69
CA ILE A 259 -9.40 12.15 -17.07
C ILE A 259 -10.16 12.81 -15.91
N LEU A 260 -9.99 12.33 -14.66
CA LEU A 260 -10.61 12.92 -13.47
C LEU A 260 -10.20 14.37 -13.26
N VAL A 261 -8.90 14.69 -13.43
CA VAL A 261 -8.38 16.06 -13.32
C VAL A 261 -8.96 16.96 -14.42
N VAL A 262 -8.99 16.47 -15.67
CA VAL A 262 -9.54 17.24 -16.80
C VAL A 262 -11.02 17.57 -16.56
N PHE A 263 -11.83 16.58 -16.17
CA PHE A 263 -13.25 16.83 -15.88
C PHE A 263 -13.44 17.77 -14.69
N ALA A 264 -12.68 17.61 -13.61
CA ALA A 264 -12.70 18.53 -12.47
C ALA A 264 -12.37 19.96 -12.90
N ALA A 265 -11.32 20.17 -13.70
CA ALA A 265 -10.94 21.49 -14.19
C ALA A 265 -12.01 22.12 -15.10
N VAL A 266 -12.58 21.35 -16.02
CA VAL A 266 -13.64 21.81 -16.92
C VAL A 266 -14.87 22.27 -16.13
N ILE A 267 -15.33 21.46 -15.18
CA ILE A 267 -16.50 21.78 -14.35
C ILE A 267 -16.21 23.00 -13.46
N ALA A 268 -15.02 23.07 -12.83
CA ALA A 268 -14.63 24.20 -11.97
C ALA A 268 -14.64 25.54 -12.73
N ASN A 269 -14.19 25.52 -13.98
CA ASN A 269 -14.17 26.68 -14.87
C ASN A 269 -15.57 27.13 -15.29
N GLN A 270 -16.50 26.18 -15.48
CA GLN A 270 -17.89 26.50 -15.80
C GLN A 270 -18.64 27.07 -14.60
N SER A 271 -18.47 26.50 -13.40
CA SER A 271 -19.09 27.00 -12.16
C SER A 271 -18.66 28.44 -11.83
N GLY A 272 -17.44 28.85 -12.21
CA GLY A 272 -16.98 30.23 -12.09
C GLY A 272 -17.70 31.22 -13.03
N LYS A 273 -18.07 30.77 -14.24
CA LYS A 273 -18.78 31.61 -15.21
C LYS A 273 -20.24 31.85 -14.81
N THR A 274 -20.91 30.85 -14.21
CA THR A 274 -22.30 30.99 -13.74
C THR A 274 -22.43 32.02 -12.62
N LYS A 275 -21.53 32.03 -11.63
CA LYS A 275 -21.55 33.04 -10.55
C LYS A 275 -21.28 34.46 -11.04
N ASN A 276 -20.37 34.64 -12.00
CA ASN A 276 -20.13 35.96 -12.62
C ASN A 276 -21.31 36.49 -13.44
N LYS A 277 -22.23 35.63 -13.90
CA LYS A 277 -23.46 36.02 -14.60
C LYS A 277 -24.64 36.36 -13.67
N VAL A 278 -24.61 35.89 -12.42
CA VAL A 278 -25.62 36.25 -11.41
C VAL A 278 -25.23 37.55 -10.67
N HIS A 279 -23.95 37.90 -10.64
CA HIS A 279 -23.43 39.15 -10.05
C HIS A 279 -22.93 40.25 -11.02
N PRO A 280 -23.50 40.46 -12.23
CA PRO A 280 -23.23 41.66 -13.01
C PRO A 280 -24.15 42.84 -12.64
N GLU A 281 -25.31 42.61 -12.00
CA GLU A 281 -26.30 43.67 -11.74
C GLU A 281 -25.98 44.55 -10.51
N ASP A 282 -25.15 44.08 -9.58
CA ASP A 282 -24.76 44.89 -8.40
C ASP A 282 -23.57 45.84 -8.65
N ARG A 283 -22.91 45.74 -9.82
CA ARG A 283 -21.84 46.70 -10.21
C ARG A 283 -22.35 47.92 -10.97
N GLY A 284 -23.63 47.97 -11.32
CA GLY A 284 -24.25 49.08 -12.06
C GLY A 284 -24.94 50.14 -11.19
N ARG A 285 -25.05 49.93 -9.87
CA ARG A 285 -25.78 50.85 -8.97
C ARG A 285 -24.84 51.61 -8.03
N SER A 286 -23.81 52.23 -8.59
CA SER A 286 -23.11 53.32 -7.90
C SER A 286 -22.98 54.53 -8.84
N SER A 287 -23.92 55.47 -8.68
CA SER A 287 -23.81 56.92 -8.97
C SER A 287 -25.21 57.57 -8.98
N PRO A 288 -25.41 58.88 -8.75
CA PRO A 288 -24.73 59.85 -7.87
C PRO A 288 -25.74 60.49 -6.88
N ARG A 289 -25.27 61.05 -5.76
CA ARG A 289 -26.00 62.14 -5.08
C ARG A 289 -25.08 63.33 -4.92
N GLN A 290 -25.08 64.19 -5.93
CA GLN A 290 -24.72 65.60 -5.76
C GLN A 290 -25.80 66.29 -4.93
N GLY A 291 -25.34 67.06 -3.94
CA GLY A 291 -25.93 68.34 -3.55
C GLY A 291 -27.31 68.33 -2.89
N GLN A 292 -27.32 68.42 -1.56
CA GLN A 292 -28.26 69.30 -0.88
C GLN A 292 -27.58 69.92 0.34
N GLN A 293 -27.36 71.23 0.25
CA GLN A 293 -27.05 72.08 1.38
C GLN A 293 -28.17 71.97 2.42
N ILE A 294 -27.81 71.77 3.69
CA ILE A 294 -28.62 72.22 4.82
C ILE A 294 -27.68 72.89 5.81
N ILE A 295 -27.91 74.19 5.91
CA ILE A 295 -27.43 75.11 6.94
C ILE A 295 -27.83 74.57 8.31
N MET A 296 -26.89 74.43 9.26
CA MET A 296 -27.18 74.68 10.68
C MET A 296 -25.98 75.33 11.36
N ALA A 297 -26.29 76.45 11.99
CA ALA A 297 -25.44 77.32 12.77
C ALA A 297 -25.12 76.74 14.16
N THR A 298 -24.20 77.41 14.87
CA THR A 298 -23.83 77.32 16.29
C THR A 298 -22.96 76.10 16.65
N TRP A 299 -21.73 76.20 17.15
CA TRP A 299 -20.98 77.25 17.85
C TRP A 299 -19.54 77.33 17.35
#